data_AF-A0A9D7DWJ1-F1
#
_entry.id   AF-A0A9D7DWJ1-F1
#
_cell.length_a   1.000
_cell.length_b   1.000
_cell.length_c   1.000
_cell.angle_alpha   90.00
_cell.angle_beta   90.00
_cell.angle_gamma   90.00
#
_symmetry.space_group_name_H-M   'P 1'
#
loop_
_entity.id
_entity.type
_entity.pdbx_description
1 polymer ?
#
loop_
_entity_poly.entity_id
_entity_poly.type
_entity_poly.pdbx_seq_one_letter_code
_entity_poly.pdbx_strand_id
1 'polypeptide(L)'
;MIRRSLSGQVGGRLAAICCAVLSACSQAPVAVDSSGEPAVPALHDSPNAAFEQQQRERAKDLTRQGAFGEAAIAWEVLTLLRPDVVEYAENLQRIRSRIEARVAQKILAADQARRRGEADQAAQLYLQALADDPLNAQAAQALRAIERERNKRNYLGKPSRLTLARYATAEAERSRAASSSVDRNDLEHASLLMHQSEYAEAIGILERYLKVFPQDEAARKALAEACYQIAERKQANEPRAAQALLQRAVKLDPAHDQAAKRLRQLGAAHGRTPQAVPAARR
;
A
#
# COMPACT_ATOMS: atom_id res chain seq x y z
N MET A 1 -39.74 1.26 45.95
CA MET A 1 -39.76 2.56 46.65
C MET A 1 -38.73 3.46 45.99
N ILE A 2 -39.11 4.23 44.96
CA ILE A 2 -39.59 5.63 44.96
C ILE A 2 -38.48 6.68 45.23
N ARG A 3 -38.10 7.41 44.16
CA ARG A 3 -37.85 8.88 43.97
C ARG A 3 -36.70 9.08 42.96
N ARG A 4 -36.91 9.50 41.70
CA ARG A 4 -37.31 10.82 41.11
C ARG A 4 -36.32 11.97 41.35
N SER A 5 -36.21 12.80 40.29
CA SER A 5 -35.65 14.18 40.18
C SER A 5 -34.15 14.33 39.89
N LEU A 6 -33.64 15.23 39.03
CA LEU A 6 -34.14 16.31 38.14
C LEU A 6 -33.00 16.56 37.11
N SER A 7 -33.28 16.65 35.81
CA SER A 7 -33.22 17.89 35.00
C SER A 7 -32.10 18.89 35.32
N GLY A 8 -31.26 19.15 34.31
CA GLY A 8 -30.29 20.23 34.27
C GLY A 8 -29.99 20.65 32.83
N GLN A 9 -30.99 21.27 32.20
CA GLN A 9 -30.88 21.96 30.90
C GLN A 9 -30.57 23.43 31.21
N VAL A 10 -29.40 23.93 30.81
CA VAL A 10 -29.17 25.38 30.68
C VAL A 10 -28.50 25.62 29.33
N GLY A 11 -29.27 26.24 28.44
CA GLY A 11 -28.78 26.73 27.17
C GLY A 11 -27.92 27.97 27.35
N GLY A 12 -26.88 28.08 26.53
CA GLY A 12 -26.12 29.31 26.32
C GLY A 12 -26.16 29.67 24.85
N ARG A 13 -27.22 30.35 24.41
CA ARG A 13 -27.22 31.12 23.16
C ARG A 13 -26.49 32.43 23.45
N LEU A 14 -25.31 32.62 22.88
CA LEU A 14 -24.71 33.94 22.72
C LEU A 14 -24.53 34.20 21.23
N ALA A 15 -25.54 34.90 20.70
CA ALA A 15 -25.41 35.67 19.47
C ALA A 15 -24.54 36.89 19.78
N ALA A 16 -23.40 37.01 19.12
CA ALA A 16 -22.62 38.23 19.07
C ALA A 16 -22.64 38.73 17.63
N ILE A 17 -23.54 39.67 17.40
CA ILE A 17 -23.63 40.52 16.22
C ILE A 17 -22.45 41.50 16.31
N CYS A 18 -21.49 41.40 15.39
CA CYS A 18 -20.51 42.45 15.14
C CYS A 18 -20.71 42.98 13.72
N CYS A 19 -21.56 44.01 13.63
CA CYS A 19 -21.55 44.95 12.51
C CYS A 19 -20.29 45.81 12.64
N ALA A 20 -19.30 45.57 11.78
CA ALA A 20 -18.24 46.54 11.51
C ALA A 20 -18.34 46.94 10.04
N VAL A 21 -18.91 48.13 9.83
CA VAL A 21 -18.92 48.87 8.58
C VAL A 21 -17.49 49.34 8.33
N LEU A 22 -16.86 48.87 7.25
CA LEU A 22 -15.73 49.54 6.63
C LEU A 22 -16.09 49.85 5.18
N SER A 23 -16.48 51.10 4.99
CA SER A 23 -16.60 51.81 3.73
C SER A 23 -15.21 52.36 3.38
N ALA A 24 -14.61 51.88 2.29
CA ALA A 24 -13.40 52.40 1.59
C ALA A 24 -12.97 51.34 0.53
N CYS A 25 -12.80 51.56 -0.77
CA CYS A 25 -12.86 52.73 -1.65
C CYS A 25 -13.41 52.25 -3.01
N SER A 26 -14.43 52.92 -3.54
CA SER A 26 -14.88 52.73 -4.93
C SER A 26 -13.95 53.51 -5.87
N GLN A 27 -12.83 52.90 -6.23
CA GLN A 27 -11.98 53.45 -7.29
C GLN A 27 -12.52 52.96 -8.63
N ALA A 28 -13.20 53.85 -9.34
CA ALA A 28 -13.65 53.62 -10.70
C ALA A 28 -12.42 53.33 -11.59
N PRO A 29 -12.38 52.20 -12.32
CA PRO A 29 -11.29 51.95 -13.24
C PRO A 29 -11.37 52.96 -14.40
N VAL A 30 -10.24 53.61 -14.64
CA VAL A 30 -9.98 54.41 -15.84
C VAL A 30 -10.26 53.52 -17.05
N ALA A 31 -11.17 53.97 -17.93
CA ALA A 31 -11.35 53.39 -19.25
C ALA A 31 -10.04 53.63 -20.03
N VAL A 32 -9.18 52.62 -20.05
CA VAL A 32 -8.09 52.54 -21.02
C VAL A 32 -8.74 52.13 -22.33
N ASP A 33 -8.57 52.96 -23.36
CA ASP A 33 -8.97 52.65 -24.73
C ASP A 33 -8.43 51.28 -25.15
N SER A 34 -9.34 50.33 -25.29
CA SER A 34 -9.11 49.02 -25.90
C SER A 34 -9.00 49.19 -27.42
N SER A 35 -7.91 49.80 -27.88
CA SER A 35 -7.52 49.77 -29.29
C SER A 35 -6.33 48.82 -29.45
N GLY A 36 -6.61 47.58 -29.83
CA GLY A 36 -5.61 46.59 -30.21
C GLY A 36 -5.80 45.19 -29.65
N GLU A 37 -7.03 44.66 -29.63
CA GLU A 37 -7.22 43.21 -29.52
C GLU A 37 -6.71 42.61 -30.86
N PRO A 38 -5.67 41.75 -30.86
CA PRO A 38 -5.23 41.11 -32.09
C PRO A 38 -6.41 40.31 -32.63
N ALA A 39 -6.80 40.64 -33.86
CA ALA A 39 -7.88 39.96 -34.55
C ALA A 39 -7.57 38.46 -34.56
N VAL A 40 -8.26 37.70 -33.71
CA VAL A 40 -8.25 36.25 -33.77
C VAL A 40 -8.68 35.91 -35.21
N PRO A 41 -7.90 35.09 -35.94
CA PRO A 41 -8.23 34.74 -37.31
C PRO A 41 -9.69 34.27 -37.34
N ALA A 42 -10.47 34.91 -38.21
CA ALA A 42 -11.93 34.84 -38.17
C ALA A 42 -12.39 33.37 -38.12
N LEU A 43 -13.10 33.02 -37.04
CA LEU A 43 -13.61 31.67 -36.73
C LEU A 43 -14.61 31.10 -37.75
N HIS A 44 -14.90 31.82 -38.83
CA HIS A 44 -16.10 31.63 -39.65
C HIS A 44 -16.01 30.48 -40.67
N ASP A 45 -14.82 29.91 -40.91
CA ASP A 45 -14.63 28.90 -41.97
C ASP A 45 -14.50 27.44 -41.46
N SER A 46 -14.63 27.20 -40.15
CA SER A 46 -14.57 25.83 -39.61
C SER A 46 -15.95 25.17 -39.52
N PRO A 47 -16.13 23.92 -39.96
CA PRO A 47 -17.39 23.18 -39.78
C PRO A 47 -17.78 22.99 -38.30
N ASN A 48 -16.85 23.24 -37.36
CA ASN A 48 -17.04 23.09 -35.93
C ASN A 48 -17.21 24.43 -35.17
N ALA A 49 -17.36 25.56 -35.87
CA ALA A 49 -17.32 26.89 -35.26
C ALA A 49 -18.32 27.07 -34.08
N ALA A 50 -19.55 26.56 -34.20
CA ALA A 50 -20.55 26.65 -33.14
C ALA A 50 -20.17 25.83 -31.89
N PHE A 51 -19.64 24.63 -32.09
CA PHE A 51 -19.17 23.77 -31.00
C PHE A 51 -17.94 24.38 -30.32
N GLU A 52 -17.00 24.91 -31.10
CA GLU A 52 -15.81 25.59 -30.59
C GLU A 52 -16.19 26.80 -29.73
N GLN A 53 -17.11 27.65 -30.20
CA GLN A 53 -17.62 28.78 -29.43
C GLN A 53 -18.29 28.32 -28.13
N GLN A 54 -19.11 27.27 -28.18
CA GLN A 54 -19.76 26.72 -26.99
C GLN A 54 -18.73 26.20 -25.97
N GLN A 55 -17.68 25.49 -26.42
CA GLN A 55 -16.63 24.99 -25.54
C GLN A 55 -15.81 26.12 -24.93
N ARG A 56 -15.51 27.18 -25.68
CA ARG A 56 -14.81 28.37 -25.16
C ARG A 56 -15.63 29.05 -24.06
N GLU A 57 -16.92 29.31 -24.30
CA GLU A 57 -17.78 29.93 -23.29
C GLU A 57 -17.92 29.04 -22.05
N ARG A 58 -18.10 27.73 -22.24
CA ARG A 58 -18.09 26.76 -21.13
C ARG A 58 -16.79 26.79 -20.33
N ALA A 59 -15.63 26.81 -21.01
CA ALA A 59 -14.33 26.82 -20.36
C ALA A 59 -14.12 28.12 -19.55
N LYS A 60 -14.56 29.27 -20.08
CA LYS A 60 -14.56 30.56 -19.38
C LYS A 60 -15.49 30.52 -18.16
N ASP A 61 -16.69 29.98 -18.29
CA ASP A 61 -17.66 29.84 -17.20
C ASP A 61 -17.12 28.98 -16.05
N LEU A 62 -16.57 27.81 -16.37
CA LEU A 62 -15.95 26.91 -15.40
C LEU A 62 -14.76 27.57 -14.71
N THR A 63 -13.97 28.35 -15.45
CA THR A 63 -12.87 29.15 -14.89
C THR A 63 -13.38 30.20 -13.91
N ARG A 64 -14.47 30.90 -14.23
CA ARG A 64 -15.12 31.90 -13.34
C ARG A 64 -15.69 31.27 -12.08
N GLN A 65 -16.23 30.06 -12.19
CA GLN A 65 -16.77 29.29 -11.07
C GLN A 65 -15.68 28.64 -10.20
N GLY A 66 -14.42 28.67 -10.64
CA GLY A 66 -13.29 28.05 -9.94
C GLY A 66 -13.22 26.52 -10.09
N ALA A 67 -13.98 25.96 -11.03
CA ALA A 67 -14.00 24.54 -11.39
C ALA A 67 -12.86 24.22 -12.38
N PHE A 68 -11.61 24.38 -11.92
CA PHE A 68 -10.43 24.35 -12.80
C PHE A 68 -10.19 23.00 -13.50
N GLY A 69 -10.52 21.87 -12.86
CA GLY A 69 -10.37 20.55 -13.49
C GLY A 69 -11.25 20.40 -14.74
N GLU A 70 -12.53 20.75 -14.63
CA GLU A 70 -13.44 20.74 -15.78
C GLU A 70 -13.07 21.78 -16.84
N ALA A 71 -12.62 22.96 -16.41
CA ALA A 71 -12.13 24.00 -17.32
C ALA A 71 -10.92 23.50 -18.14
N ALA A 72 -9.98 22.78 -17.50
CA ALA A 72 -8.81 22.22 -18.18
C ALA A 72 -9.23 21.22 -19.27
N ILE A 73 -10.20 20.35 -19.00
CA ILE A 73 -10.72 19.40 -19.99
C ILE A 73 -11.33 20.15 -21.18
N ALA A 74 -12.12 21.21 -20.94
CA ALA A 74 -12.72 22.00 -22.02
C ALA A 74 -11.66 22.70 -22.89
N TRP A 75 -10.61 23.26 -22.28
CA TRP A 75 -9.48 23.84 -23.02
C TRP A 75 -8.66 22.79 -23.78
N GLU A 76 -8.48 21.60 -23.22
CA GLU A 76 -7.78 20.49 -23.88
C GLU A 76 -8.52 20.04 -25.14
N VAL A 77 -9.84 19.89 -25.07
CA VAL A 77 -10.67 19.60 -26.25
C VAL A 77 -10.45 20.67 -27.34
N LEU A 78 -10.40 21.95 -26.98
CA LEU A 78 -10.13 23.03 -27.93
C LEU A 78 -8.72 22.92 -28.54
N THR A 79 -7.69 22.59 -27.75
CA THR A 79 -6.32 22.38 -28.29
C THR A 79 -6.22 21.18 -29.23
N LEU A 80 -7.03 20.14 -29.02
CA LEU A 80 -7.08 18.98 -29.90
C LEU A 80 -7.83 19.29 -31.21
N LEU A 81 -8.86 20.13 -31.16
CA LEU A 81 -9.61 20.56 -32.34
C LEU A 81 -8.84 21.56 -33.22
N ARG A 82 -8.11 22.48 -32.59
CA ARG A 82 -7.37 23.58 -33.24
C ARG A 82 -5.98 23.74 -32.64
N PRO A 83 -5.02 22.86 -33.00
CA PRO A 83 -3.65 22.94 -32.48
C PRO A 83 -2.88 24.15 -33.01
N ASP A 84 -3.37 24.80 -34.09
CA ASP A 84 -2.83 26.02 -34.69
C ASP A 84 -3.07 27.27 -33.81
N VAL A 85 -4.08 27.23 -32.94
CA VAL A 85 -4.47 28.38 -32.11
C VAL A 85 -3.70 28.36 -30.79
N VAL A 86 -2.63 29.17 -30.73
CA VAL A 86 -1.75 29.30 -29.56
C VAL A 86 -2.50 29.72 -28.29
N GLU A 87 -3.54 30.54 -28.42
CA GLU A 87 -4.37 31.02 -27.29
C GLU A 87 -4.95 29.86 -26.46
N TYR A 88 -5.36 28.75 -27.11
CA TYR A 88 -5.94 27.60 -26.41
C TYR A 88 -4.90 26.86 -25.57
N ALA A 89 -3.70 26.70 -26.11
CA ALA A 89 -2.58 26.08 -25.38
C ALA A 89 -2.15 26.96 -24.19
N GLU A 90 -2.09 28.29 -24.38
CA GLU A 90 -1.77 29.23 -23.30
C GLU A 90 -2.81 29.23 -22.19
N ASN A 91 -4.10 29.23 -22.54
CA ASN A 91 -5.18 29.15 -21.56
C ASN A 91 -5.16 27.81 -20.81
N LEU A 92 -4.94 26.69 -21.51
CA LEU A 92 -4.79 25.37 -20.88
C LEU A 92 -3.62 25.37 -19.88
N GLN A 93 -2.45 25.89 -20.29
CA GLN A 93 -1.29 25.97 -19.42
C GLN A 93 -1.54 26.85 -18.20
N ARG A 94 -2.21 27.99 -18.38
CA ARG A 94 -2.60 28.89 -17.29
C ARG A 94 -3.51 28.19 -16.27
N ILE A 95 -4.47 27.39 -16.73
CA ILE A 95 -5.35 26.62 -15.85
C ILE A 95 -4.58 25.51 -15.13
N ARG A 96 -3.70 24.78 -15.82
CA ARG A 96 -2.84 23.76 -15.22
C ARG A 96 -1.97 24.32 -14.09
N SER A 97 -1.30 25.45 -14.30
CA SER A 97 -0.52 26.10 -13.24
C SER A 97 -1.37 26.55 -12.04
N ARG A 98 -2.64 26.93 -12.25
CA ARG A 98 -3.57 27.24 -11.15
C ARG A 98 -3.99 25.99 -10.37
N ILE A 99 -4.20 24.86 -11.05
CA ILE A 99 -4.47 23.56 -10.41
C ILE A 99 -3.26 23.17 -9.55
N GLU A 100 -2.06 23.21 -10.11
CA GLU A 100 -0.81 22.89 -9.39
C GLU A 100 -0.64 23.75 -8.13
N ALA A 101 -0.85 25.06 -8.23
CA ALA A 101 -0.77 25.96 -7.08
C ALA A 101 -1.80 25.62 -5.99
N ARG A 102 -3.04 25.31 -6.36
CA ARG A 102 -4.09 24.90 -5.40
C ARG A 102 -3.79 23.57 -4.74
N VAL A 103 -3.31 22.60 -5.51
CA VAL A 103 -2.88 21.29 -5.00
C VAL A 103 -1.73 21.46 -4.00
N ALA A 104 -0.72 22.27 -4.34
CA ALA A 104 0.40 22.56 -3.44
C ALA A 104 -0.05 23.21 -2.13
N GLN A 105 -0.96 24.19 -2.20
CA GLN A 105 -1.55 24.84 -1.02
C GLN A 105 -2.31 23.85 -0.13
N LYS A 106 -3.15 22.99 -0.73
CA LYS A 106 -3.92 21.96 -0.01
C LYS A 106 -3.02 20.93 0.65
N ILE A 107 -1.97 20.47 -0.05
CA ILE A 107 -0.98 19.53 0.50
C ILE A 107 -0.27 20.15 1.70
N LEU A 108 0.18 21.40 1.60
CA LEU A 108 0.82 22.10 2.70
C LEU A 108 -0.10 22.23 3.91
N ALA A 109 -1.37 22.61 3.70
CA ALA A 109 -2.36 22.70 4.76
C ALA A 109 -2.66 21.32 5.39
N ALA A 110 -2.73 20.27 4.57
CA ALA A 110 -2.94 18.89 5.03
C ALA A 110 -1.77 18.41 5.89
N ASP A 111 -0.53 18.69 5.48
CA ASP A 111 0.68 18.36 6.24
C ASP A 111 0.69 19.08 7.60
N GLN A 112 0.24 20.34 7.66
CA GLN A 112 0.13 21.09 8.90
C GLN A 112 -0.94 20.50 9.84
N ALA A 113 -2.15 20.22 9.33
CA ALA A 113 -3.21 19.57 10.09
C ALA A 113 -2.75 18.20 10.64
N ARG A 114 -2.04 17.43 9.81
CA ARG A 114 -1.45 16.15 10.21
C ARG A 114 -0.44 16.31 11.34
N ARG A 115 0.46 17.30 11.28
CA ARG A 115 1.43 17.59 12.36
C ARG A 115 0.75 17.98 13.68
N ARG A 116 -0.44 18.57 13.63
CA ARG A 116 -1.27 18.89 14.81
C ARG A 116 -2.03 17.68 15.37
N GLY A 117 -2.01 16.53 14.69
CA GLY A 117 -2.78 15.35 15.05
C GLY A 117 -4.23 15.36 14.57
N GLU A 118 -4.60 16.32 13.71
CA GLU A 118 -5.94 16.46 13.12
C GLU A 118 -6.06 15.56 11.88
N ALA A 119 -5.98 14.24 12.08
CA ALA A 119 -5.88 13.26 10.99
C ALA A 119 -7.09 13.29 10.02
N ASP A 120 -8.31 13.50 10.53
CA ASP A 120 -9.51 13.57 9.69
C ASP A 120 -9.51 14.80 8.79
N GLN A 121 -9.10 15.96 9.32
CA GLN A 121 -8.97 17.20 8.55
C GLN A 121 -7.87 17.09 7.50
N ALA A 122 -6.71 16.52 7.87
CA ALA A 122 -5.64 16.24 6.92
C ALA A 122 -6.12 15.34 5.78
N ALA A 123 -6.87 14.28 6.10
CA ALA A 123 -7.42 13.37 5.09
C ALA A 123 -8.38 14.09 4.12
N GLN A 124 -9.27 14.94 4.63
CA GLN A 124 -10.17 15.74 3.78
C GLN A 124 -9.39 16.65 2.83
N LEU A 125 -8.33 17.32 3.30
CA LEU A 125 -7.50 18.19 2.47
C LEU A 125 -6.72 17.43 1.40
N TYR A 126 -6.16 16.25 1.70
CA TYR A 126 -5.53 15.41 0.67
C TYR A 126 -6.54 14.89 -0.36
N LEU A 127 -7.75 14.53 0.05
CA LEU A 127 -8.81 14.14 -0.89
C LEU A 127 -9.22 15.30 -1.80
N GLN A 128 -9.31 16.51 -1.26
CA GLN A 128 -9.54 17.72 -2.06
C GLN A 128 -8.38 18.01 -3.01
N ALA A 129 -7.14 17.67 -2.66
CA ALA A 129 -6.01 17.77 -3.56
C ALA A 129 -6.11 16.75 -4.70
N LEU A 130 -6.49 15.50 -4.40
CA LEU A 130 -6.71 14.44 -5.40
C LEU A 130 -7.92 14.70 -6.31
N ALA A 131 -8.92 15.44 -5.82
CA ALA A 131 -10.03 15.88 -6.66
C ALA A 131 -9.59 16.90 -7.73
N ASP A 132 -8.59 17.73 -7.43
CA ASP A 132 -8.00 18.67 -8.39
C ASP A 132 -6.94 17.98 -9.29
N ASP A 133 -6.12 17.08 -8.74
CA ASP A 133 -5.10 16.28 -9.45
C ASP A 133 -5.15 14.79 -9.01
N PRO A 134 -5.86 13.92 -9.76
CA PRO A 134 -6.02 12.51 -9.41
C PRO A 134 -4.71 11.70 -9.43
N LEU A 135 -3.67 12.18 -10.11
CA LEU A 135 -2.40 11.47 -10.28
C LEU A 135 -1.36 11.86 -9.22
N ASN A 136 -1.74 12.69 -8.24
CA ASN A 136 -0.82 13.15 -7.21
C ASN A 136 -0.40 12.01 -6.25
N ALA A 137 0.78 11.43 -6.53
CA ALA A 137 1.32 10.32 -5.75
C ALA A 137 1.54 10.67 -4.27
N GLN A 138 1.94 11.91 -3.95
CA GLN A 138 2.20 12.36 -2.59
C GLN A 138 0.93 12.35 -1.73
N ALA A 139 -0.16 12.95 -2.22
CA ALA A 139 -1.44 12.97 -1.52
C ALA A 139 -2.00 11.55 -1.31
N ALA A 140 -1.92 10.69 -2.33
CA ALA A 140 -2.36 9.29 -2.24
C ALA A 140 -1.55 8.48 -1.20
N GLN A 141 -0.22 8.64 -1.16
CA GLN A 141 0.63 7.98 -0.17
C GLN A 141 0.35 8.48 1.25
N ALA A 142 0.12 9.79 1.43
CA ALA A 142 -0.20 10.38 2.72
C ALA A 142 -1.54 9.83 3.28
N LEU A 143 -2.56 9.68 2.45
CA LEU A 143 -3.82 9.05 2.85
C LEU A 143 -3.64 7.59 3.29
N ARG A 144 -2.85 6.79 2.57
CA ARG A 144 -2.52 5.42 2.99
C ARG A 144 -1.77 5.40 4.32
N ALA A 145 -0.93 6.39 4.61
CA ALA A 145 -0.25 6.50 5.89
C ALA A 145 -1.23 6.81 7.03
N ILE A 146 -2.14 7.78 6.84
CA ILE A 146 -3.21 8.10 7.80
C ILE A 146 -4.08 6.86 8.08
N GLU A 147 -4.48 6.13 7.04
CA GLU A 147 -5.34 4.97 7.20
C GLU A 147 -4.62 3.81 7.92
N ARG A 148 -3.33 3.59 7.64
CA ARG A 148 -2.51 2.62 8.40
C ARG A 148 -2.39 3.01 9.87
N GLU A 149 -2.20 4.29 10.16
CA GLU A 149 -2.15 4.80 11.54
C GLU A 149 -3.50 4.61 12.25
N ARG A 150 -4.60 4.93 11.59
CA ARG A 150 -5.97 4.73 12.10
C ARG A 150 -6.23 3.26 12.40
N ASN A 151 -5.88 2.37 11.47
CA ASN A 151 -5.98 0.94 11.67
C ASN A 151 -5.12 0.49 12.85
N LYS A 152 -3.85 0.92 12.92
CA LYS A 152 -2.98 0.63 14.05
C LYS A 152 -3.62 1.08 15.38
N ARG A 153 -4.20 2.28 15.45
CA ARG A 153 -4.89 2.78 16.64
C ARG A 153 -6.18 2.00 16.96
N ASN A 154 -6.94 1.58 15.96
CA ASN A 154 -8.16 0.80 16.17
C ASN A 154 -7.86 -0.64 16.63
N TYR A 155 -6.85 -1.28 16.05
CA TYR A 155 -6.48 -2.67 16.35
C TYR A 155 -5.59 -2.80 17.59
N LEU A 156 -4.71 -1.81 17.88
CA LEU A 156 -3.83 -1.84 19.06
C LEU A 156 -4.34 -0.98 20.23
N GLY A 157 -5.18 0.03 19.97
CA GLY A 157 -5.59 1.06 20.93
C GLY A 157 -6.93 0.81 21.62
N LYS A 158 -7.59 -0.32 21.37
CA LYS A 158 -8.58 -0.89 22.30
C LYS A 158 -7.98 -2.11 22.99
N PRO A 159 -6.97 -1.97 23.88
CA PRO A 159 -6.89 -2.97 24.90
C PRO A 159 -8.20 -2.84 25.68
N SER A 160 -9.05 -3.85 25.63
CA SER A 160 -10.12 -3.95 26.62
C SER A 160 -9.45 -3.72 27.98
N ARG A 161 -10.06 -3.00 28.92
CA ARG A 161 -9.43 -2.79 30.24
C ARG A 161 -8.98 -4.11 30.90
N LEU A 162 -9.52 -5.25 30.45
CA LEU A 162 -9.04 -6.59 30.76
C LEU A 162 -7.65 -6.95 30.20
N THR A 163 -7.27 -6.46 29.01
CA THR A 163 -5.97 -6.75 28.40
C THR A 163 -4.85 -5.84 28.89
N LEU A 164 -5.07 -4.62 29.40
CA LEU A 164 -3.97 -3.84 30.02
C LEU A 164 -3.49 -4.43 31.35
N ALA A 165 -4.42 -4.89 32.20
CA ALA A 165 -4.07 -5.59 33.43
C ALA A 165 -3.39 -6.94 33.15
N ARG A 166 -3.80 -7.62 32.07
CA ARG A 166 -3.11 -8.81 31.56
C ARG A 166 -1.82 -8.49 30.81
N TYR A 167 -1.63 -7.31 30.23
CA TYR A 167 -0.39 -6.93 29.55
C TYR A 167 0.72 -6.62 30.54
N ALA A 168 0.43 -5.96 31.67
CA ALA A 168 1.44 -5.75 32.71
C ALA A 168 1.98 -7.08 33.29
N THR A 169 1.11 -8.10 33.42
CA THR A 169 1.53 -9.45 33.81
C THR A 169 2.11 -10.25 32.62
N ALA A 170 1.54 -10.13 31.42
CA ALA A 170 2.01 -10.82 30.22
C ALA A 170 3.28 -10.22 29.61
N GLU A 171 3.68 -8.99 29.93
CA GLU A 171 4.93 -8.36 29.45
C GLU A 171 6.11 -8.77 30.34
N ALA A 172 5.85 -8.97 31.63
CA ALA A 172 6.74 -9.70 32.54
C ALA A 172 6.89 -11.18 32.13
N GLU A 173 5.84 -11.82 31.60
CA GLU A 173 5.89 -13.18 31.06
C GLU A 173 6.44 -13.26 29.62
N ARG A 174 6.23 -12.26 28.76
CA ARG A 174 6.75 -12.20 27.37
C ARG A 174 8.24 -11.90 27.32
N SER A 175 8.78 -11.17 28.29
CA SER A 175 10.23 -11.04 28.47
C SER A 175 10.88 -12.40 28.79
N ARG A 176 10.10 -13.37 29.32
CA ARG A 176 10.49 -14.77 29.52
C ARG A 176 10.07 -15.72 28.38
N ALA A 177 9.07 -15.36 27.58
CA ALA A 177 8.48 -16.22 26.52
C ALA A 177 8.81 -15.80 25.07
N ALA A 178 9.44 -14.65 24.84
CA ALA A 178 9.94 -14.22 23.52
C ALA A 178 11.01 -15.17 22.93
N SER A 179 11.42 -16.19 23.67
CA SER A 179 12.24 -17.29 23.20
C SER A 179 11.44 -18.56 22.81
N SER A 180 10.11 -18.64 22.95
CA SER A 180 9.43 -19.95 22.85
C SER A 180 7.93 -20.04 22.46
N SER A 181 7.26 -19.02 21.94
CA SER A 181 5.88 -19.23 21.45
C SER A 181 5.86 -19.57 19.96
N VAL A 182 5.90 -20.86 19.66
CA VAL A 182 5.62 -21.42 18.33
C VAL A 182 4.14 -21.16 17.98
N ASP A 183 3.87 -20.58 16.81
CA ASP A 183 2.51 -20.22 16.35
C ASP A 183 2.22 -20.80 14.95
N ARG A 184 0.94 -20.85 14.54
CA ARG A 184 0.50 -21.25 13.20
C ARG A 184 1.15 -20.42 12.08
N ASN A 185 1.52 -19.18 12.40
CA ASN A 185 2.29 -18.29 11.53
C ASN A 185 3.69 -18.85 11.16
N ASP A 186 4.28 -19.72 12.00
CA ASP A 186 5.59 -20.32 11.72
C ASP A 186 5.54 -21.28 10.52
N LEU A 187 4.39 -21.93 10.29
CA LEU A 187 4.22 -22.83 9.15
C LEU A 187 4.12 -22.04 7.83
N GLU A 188 3.40 -20.92 7.83
CA GLU A 188 3.34 -20.00 6.68
C GLU A 188 4.71 -19.38 6.40
N HIS A 189 5.42 -18.97 7.46
CA HIS A 189 6.77 -18.45 7.33
C HIS A 189 7.74 -19.48 6.74
N ALA A 190 7.70 -20.73 7.23
CA ALA A 190 8.49 -21.81 6.65
C ALA A 190 8.15 -22.06 5.17
N SER A 191 6.87 -21.99 4.79
CA SER A 191 6.45 -22.12 3.39
C SER A 191 7.02 -21.00 2.52
N LEU A 192 7.05 -19.76 2.99
CA LEU A 192 7.66 -18.63 2.27
C LEU A 192 9.17 -18.84 2.06
N LEU A 193 9.90 -19.27 3.09
CA LEU A 193 11.32 -19.57 2.99
C LEU A 193 11.59 -20.70 1.99
N MET A 194 10.76 -21.75 1.98
CA MET A 194 10.87 -22.83 1.00
C MET A 194 10.66 -22.32 -0.44
N HIS A 195 9.73 -21.38 -0.67
CA HIS A 195 9.56 -20.74 -1.98
C HIS A 195 10.76 -19.89 -2.40
N GLN A 196 11.45 -19.28 -1.43
CA GLN A 196 12.68 -18.52 -1.65
C GLN A 196 13.93 -19.39 -1.75
N SER A 197 13.79 -20.72 -1.78
CA SER A 197 14.91 -21.66 -1.81
C SER A 197 15.78 -21.68 -0.53
N GLU A 198 15.30 -21.10 0.57
CA GLU A 198 15.96 -21.00 1.87
C GLU A 198 15.61 -22.19 2.78
N TYR A 199 15.87 -23.39 2.28
CA TYR A 199 15.44 -24.63 2.93
C TYR A 199 16.08 -24.89 4.32
N ALA A 200 17.30 -24.40 4.55
CA ALA A 200 17.99 -24.62 5.82
C ALA A 200 17.31 -23.90 6.99
N GLU A 201 16.86 -22.67 6.75
CA GLU A 201 16.14 -21.87 7.75
C GLU A 201 14.72 -22.41 7.96
N ALA A 202 14.05 -22.80 6.87
CA ALA A 202 12.75 -23.45 6.93
C ALA A 202 12.76 -24.72 7.79
N ILE A 203 13.80 -25.57 7.68
CA ILE A 203 13.97 -26.75 8.54
C ILE A 203 14.02 -26.34 10.02
N GLY A 204 14.80 -25.31 10.36
CA GLY A 204 14.93 -24.85 11.75
C GLY A 204 13.60 -24.37 12.34
N ILE A 205 12.76 -23.69 11.55
CA ILE A 205 11.42 -23.26 11.96
C ILE A 205 10.49 -24.47 12.12
N LEU A 206 10.43 -25.36 11.12
CA LEU A 206 9.56 -26.53 11.12
C LEU A 206 9.92 -27.53 12.24
N GLU A 207 11.20 -27.69 12.57
CA GLU A 207 11.64 -28.50 13.70
C GLU A 207 11.14 -27.94 15.04
N ARG A 208 11.25 -26.62 15.23
CA ARG A 208 10.69 -25.98 16.44
C ARG A 208 9.18 -26.14 16.48
N TYR A 209 8.51 -25.99 15.33
CA TYR A 209 7.07 -26.16 15.23
C TYR A 209 6.61 -27.57 15.61
N LEU A 210 7.24 -28.60 15.04
CA LEU A 210 6.91 -30.00 15.30
C LEU A 210 7.27 -30.47 16.72
N LYS A 211 8.15 -29.77 17.45
CA LYS A 211 8.35 -30.05 18.89
C LYS A 211 7.11 -29.73 19.71
N VAL A 212 6.33 -28.72 19.30
CA VAL A 212 5.09 -28.31 19.97
C VAL A 212 3.89 -29.06 19.41
N PHE A 213 3.84 -29.24 18.09
CA PHE A 213 2.75 -29.92 17.38
C PHE A 213 3.24 -31.18 16.65
N PRO A 214 3.62 -32.24 17.38
CA PRO A 214 4.29 -33.39 16.78
C PRO A 214 3.42 -34.16 15.80
N GLN A 215 2.09 -34.08 15.90
CA GLN A 215 1.14 -34.81 15.05
C GLN A 215 0.68 -34.04 13.80
N ASP A 216 1.21 -32.84 13.54
CA ASP A 216 0.84 -32.06 12.36
C ASP A 216 1.47 -32.67 11.09
N GLU A 217 0.65 -33.41 10.35
CA GLU A 217 1.03 -34.08 9.11
C GLU A 217 1.49 -33.10 8.02
N ALA A 218 0.90 -31.91 7.93
CA ALA A 218 1.30 -30.91 6.94
C ALA A 218 2.71 -30.39 7.21
N ALA A 219 3.02 -30.11 8.48
CA ALA A 219 4.35 -29.68 8.91
C ALA A 219 5.42 -30.78 8.72
N ARG A 220 5.08 -32.05 9.00
CA ARG A 220 5.99 -33.19 8.74
C ARG A 220 6.33 -33.34 7.26
N LYS A 221 5.33 -33.23 6.38
CA LYS A 221 5.51 -33.27 4.92
C LYS A 221 6.35 -32.11 4.42
N ALA A 222 6.09 -30.89 4.90
CA ALA A 222 6.91 -29.72 4.56
C ALA A 222 8.37 -29.89 5.02
N LEU A 223 8.59 -30.45 6.22
CA LEU A 223 9.94 -30.73 6.72
C LEU A 223 10.65 -31.81 5.88
N ALA A 224 9.92 -32.86 5.47
CA ALA A 224 10.44 -33.90 4.58
C ALA A 224 10.87 -33.32 3.22
N GLU A 225 10.04 -32.45 2.63
CA GLU A 225 10.34 -31.78 1.37
C GLU A 225 11.56 -30.86 1.49
N ALA A 226 11.64 -30.03 2.54
CA ALA A 226 12.80 -29.17 2.76
C ALA A 226 14.10 -30.00 2.93
N CYS A 227 14.05 -31.13 3.64
CA CYS A 227 15.18 -32.06 3.75
C CYS A 227 15.59 -32.64 2.38
N TYR A 228 14.63 -33.03 1.54
CA TYR A 228 14.88 -33.56 0.20
C TYR A 228 15.59 -32.53 -0.69
N GLN A 229 15.13 -31.27 -0.69
CA GLN A 229 15.72 -30.21 -1.50
C GLN A 229 17.16 -29.89 -1.09
N ILE A 230 17.48 -29.88 0.21
CA ILE A 230 18.88 -29.73 0.66
C ILE A 230 19.72 -30.93 0.25
N ALA A 231 19.17 -32.15 0.34
CA ALA A 231 19.90 -33.35 -0.04
C ALA A 231 20.32 -33.32 -1.51
N GLU A 232 19.42 -32.92 -2.42
CA GLU A 232 19.73 -32.79 -3.85
C GLU A 232 20.87 -31.79 -4.11
N ARG A 233 20.87 -30.64 -3.39
CA ARG A 233 21.96 -29.66 -3.49
C ARG A 233 23.29 -30.17 -2.94
N LYS A 234 23.24 -30.95 -1.85
CA LYS A 234 24.44 -31.51 -1.22
C LYS A 234 24.95 -32.77 -1.90
N GLN A 235 24.19 -33.37 -2.81
CA GLN A 235 24.51 -34.67 -3.39
C GLN A 235 25.87 -34.71 -4.12
N ALA A 236 26.25 -33.63 -4.79
CA ALA A 236 27.49 -33.54 -5.54
C ALA A 236 28.74 -33.37 -4.65
N ASN A 237 28.60 -32.64 -3.54
CA ASN A 237 29.72 -32.24 -2.69
C ASN A 237 29.87 -33.12 -1.44
N GLU A 238 28.75 -33.54 -0.86
CA GLU A 238 28.67 -34.25 0.43
C GLU A 238 27.66 -35.42 0.37
N PRO A 239 27.97 -36.50 -0.36
CA PRO A 239 27.01 -37.58 -0.63
C PRO A 239 26.53 -38.30 0.65
N ARG A 240 27.37 -38.38 1.69
CA ARG A 240 26.98 -38.97 2.99
C ARG A 240 25.97 -38.10 3.74
N ALA A 241 26.14 -36.78 3.71
CA ALA A 241 25.21 -35.84 4.35
C ALA A 241 23.88 -35.81 3.60
N ALA A 242 23.92 -35.84 2.27
CA ALA A 242 22.73 -35.96 1.43
C ALA A 242 21.95 -37.24 1.72
N GLN A 243 22.63 -38.39 1.84
CA GLN A 243 22.00 -39.65 2.20
C GLN A 243 21.30 -39.59 3.57
N ALA A 244 21.92 -38.97 4.58
CA ALA A 244 21.30 -38.80 5.90
C ALA A 244 20.02 -37.95 5.85
N LEU A 245 20.03 -36.87 5.06
CA LEU A 245 18.85 -36.02 4.86
C LEU A 245 17.73 -36.76 4.10
N LEU A 246 18.05 -37.59 3.10
CA LEU A 246 17.07 -38.42 2.41
C LEU A 246 16.44 -39.48 3.32
N GLN A 247 17.25 -40.12 4.17
CA GLN A 247 16.73 -41.06 5.18
C GLN A 247 15.78 -40.34 6.14
N ARG A 248 16.13 -39.11 6.53
CA ARG A 248 15.28 -38.29 7.39
C ARG A 248 13.96 -37.91 6.72
N ALA A 249 13.99 -37.51 5.44
CA ALA A 249 12.79 -37.20 4.68
C ALA A 249 11.82 -38.39 4.62
N VAL A 250 12.31 -39.60 4.30
CA VAL A 250 11.49 -40.82 4.26
C VAL A 250 10.95 -41.22 5.65
N LYS A 251 11.70 -40.96 6.73
CA LYS A 251 11.21 -41.19 8.10
C LYS A 251 10.07 -40.24 8.49
N LEU A 252 10.13 -38.99 8.03
CA LEU A 252 9.14 -37.97 8.33
C LEU A 252 7.87 -38.14 7.49
N ASP A 253 8.04 -38.51 6.21
CA ASP A 253 6.95 -38.82 5.29
C ASP A 253 7.28 -40.11 4.50
N PRO A 254 6.76 -41.26 4.94
CA PRO A 254 6.96 -42.53 4.23
C PRO A 254 6.38 -42.54 2.81
N ALA A 255 5.44 -41.64 2.49
CA ALA A 255 4.85 -41.50 1.16
C ALA A 255 5.66 -40.58 0.23
N HIS A 256 6.83 -40.07 0.65
CA HIS A 256 7.70 -39.24 -0.18
C HIS A 256 8.43 -40.09 -1.23
N ASP A 257 7.75 -40.35 -2.35
CA ASP A 257 8.21 -41.23 -3.43
C ASP A 257 9.57 -40.84 -4.00
N GLN A 258 9.84 -39.53 -4.11
CA GLN A 258 11.08 -39.02 -4.72
C GLN A 258 12.27 -39.30 -3.80
N ALA A 259 12.16 -39.00 -2.51
CA ALA A 259 13.21 -39.29 -1.53
C ALA A 259 13.49 -40.81 -1.44
N ALA A 260 12.45 -41.64 -1.45
CA ALA A 260 12.58 -43.10 -1.41
C ALA A 260 13.22 -43.68 -2.68
N LYS A 261 12.89 -43.15 -3.87
CA LYS A 261 13.56 -43.52 -5.13
C LYS A 261 15.04 -43.13 -5.10
N ARG A 262 15.34 -41.91 -4.65
CA ARG A 262 16.71 -41.39 -4.59
C ARG A 262 17.59 -42.19 -3.65
N LEU A 263 17.07 -42.53 -2.46
CA LEU A 263 17.78 -43.37 -1.49
C LEU A 263 18.14 -44.75 -2.07
N ARG A 264 17.22 -45.38 -2.81
CA ARG A 264 17.47 -46.66 -3.48
C ARG A 264 18.57 -46.58 -4.54
N GLN A 265 18.59 -45.50 -5.32
CA GLN A 265 19.65 -45.28 -6.32
C GLN A 265 21.03 -45.15 -5.66
N LEU A 266 21.12 -44.43 -4.55
CA LEU A 266 22.38 -44.29 -3.79
C LEU A 266 22.85 -45.61 -3.18
N GLY A 267 21.92 -46.41 -2.64
CA GLY A 267 22.24 -47.75 -2.13
C GLY A 267 22.72 -48.71 -3.22
N ALA A 268 22.09 -48.70 -4.40
CA ALA A 268 22.49 -49.50 -5.54
C ALA A 268 23.86 -49.09 -6.12
N ALA A 269 24.21 -47.80 -6.05
CA ALA A 269 25.52 -47.30 -6.45
C ALA A 269 26.64 -47.76 -5.47
N HIS A 270 26.37 -47.80 -4.16
CA HIS A 270 27.34 -48.26 -3.16
C HIS A 270 27.48 -49.80 -3.11
N GLY A 271 26.46 -50.56 -3.51
CA GLY A 271 26.50 -52.02 -3.63
C GLY A 271 27.27 -52.53 -4.86
N ARG A 272 27.65 -51.66 -5.80
CA ARG A 272 28.52 -51.97 -6.93
C ARG A 272 29.96 -51.58 -6.64
N THR A 273 30.59 -52.18 -5.64
CA THR A 273 32.04 -52.39 -5.72
C THR A 273 32.31 -53.40 -6.84
N PRO A 274 33.17 -53.10 -7.84
CA PRO A 274 33.60 -54.10 -8.80
C PRO A 274 34.28 -55.23 -8.02
N GLN A 275 33.65 -56.39 -7.94
CA GLN A 275 34.34 -57.61 -7.55
C GLN A 275 35.52 -57.77 -8.51
N ALA A 276 36.71 -57.76 -7.92
CA ALA A 276 37.96 -58.09 -8.56
C ALA A 276 37.79 -59.35 -9.42
N VAL A 277 38.14 -59.24 -10.70
CA VAL A 277 38.45 -60.40 -11.52
C VAL A 277 39.65 -61.10 -10.85
N PRO A 278 39.52 -62.33 -10.34
CA PRO A 278 40.68 -63.06 -9.87
C PRO A 278 41.52 -63.47 -11.07
N ALA A 279 42.78 -63.06 -11.05
CA ALA A 279 43.81 -63.62 -11.92
C ALA A 279 43.94 -65.13 -11.66
N ALA A 280 43.85 -65.94 -12.71
CA ALA A 280 44.30 -67.32 -12.69
C ALA A 280 45.14 -67.61 -13.95
N ARG A 281 46.43 -67.80 -13.69
CA ARG A 281 47.54 -68.28 -14.53
C ARG A 281 47.18 -69.40 -15.51
N ARG A 282 47.74 -69.35 -16.72
CA ARG A 282 48.93 -70.13 -17.13
C ARG A 282 49.53 -69.58 -18.42
#